data_AF-A0A7C1I2U3-F1
#
_entry.id   AF-A0A7C1I2U3-F1
#
_cell.length_a   1.000
_cell.length_b   1.000
_cell.length_c   1.000
_cell.angle_alpha   90.00
_cell.angle_beta   90.00
_cell.angle_gamma   90.00
#
_symmetry.space_group_name_H-M   'P 1'
#
loop_
_entity.id
_entity.type
_entity.pdbx_description
1 polymer ?
#
loop_
_entity_poly.entity_id
_entity_poly.type
_entity_poly.pdbx_seq_one_letter_code
_entity_poly.pdbx_strand_id
1 'polypeptide(L)' 'MVSLGCNSEDACKSADQIMEKAKMGKGQINTGLMELIDKGVVKRIAKSKRAGYYIAEPI' A
#
# COMPACT_ATOMS: atom_id res chain seq x y z
N MET A 1 -0.19 16.25 -0.14
CA MET A 1 -0.77 14.92 0.18
C MET A 1 -0.57 14.04 -1.05
N VAL A 2 0.18 12.94 -0.96
CA VAL A 2 0.45 12.07 -2.13
C VAL A 2 -0.73 11.11 -2.29
N SER A 3 -1.56 11.32 -3.31
CA SER A 3 -2.65 10.39 -3.62
C SER A 3 -2.15 9.26 -4.52
N LEU A 4 -2.29 8.02 -4.04
CA LEU A 4 -1.84 6.81 -4.74
C LEU A 4 -2.93 6.22 -5.65
N GLY A 5 -4.19 6.60 -5.44
CA GLY A 5 -5.34 6.11 -6.23
C GLY A 5 -5.63 4.62 -6.04
N CYS A 6 -5.12 3.99 -4.97
CA CYS A 6 -5.32 2.57 -4.70
C CYS A 6 -6.63 2.32 -3.94
N ASN A 7 -7.78 2.55 -4.55
CA ASN A 7 -9.10 2.38 -3.92
C ASN A 7 -9.77 1.03 -4.22
N SER A 8 -9.10 0.14 -4.96
CA SER A 8 -9.62 -1.18 -5.29
C SER A 8 -8.49 -2.18 -5.54
N GLU A 9 -8.81 -3.47 -5.56
CA GLU A 9 -7.86 -4.55 -5.88
C GLU A 9 -7.24 -4.40 -7.28
N ASP A 10 -8.01 -3.88 -8.23
CA ASP A 10 -7.53 -3.58 -9.58
C ASP A 10 -6.56 -2.40 -9.60
N ALA A 11 -6.83 -1.38 -8.78
CA ALA A 11 -6.02 -0.18 -8.66
C ALA A 11 -4.87 -0.29 -7.62
N CYS A 12 -4.56 -1.50 -7.13
CA CYS A 12 -3.52 -1.69 -6.12
C CYS A 12 -2.12 -1.31 -6.62
N LYS A 13 -1.25 -0.84 -5.72
CA LYS A 13 0.15 -0.54 -6.04
C LYS A 13 1.09 -1.43 -5.25
N SER A 14 2.23 -1.75 -5.83
CA SER A 14 3.27 -2.50 -5.11
C SER A 14 4.02 -1.62 -4.11
N ALA A 15 4.64 -2.22 -3.10
CA ALA A 15 5.47 -1.50 -2.12
C ALA A 15 6.54 -0.61 -2.79
N ASP A 16 7.16 -1.09 -3.89
CA ASP A 16 8.14 -0.29 -4.65
C ASP A 16 7.52 0.97 -5.28
N GLN A 17 6.30 0.86 -5.83
CA GLN A 17 5.60 2.00 -6.43
C GLN A 17 5.15 3.01 -5.36
N ILE A 18 4.79 2.51 -4.18
CA ILE A 18 4.45 3.33 -3.02
C ILE A 18 5.71 4.05 -2.53
N MET A 19 6.84 3.35 -2.43
CA MET A 19 8.14 3.96 -2.08
C MET A 19 8.54 5.06 -3.06
N GLU A 20 8.43 4.81 -4.37
CA GLU A 20 8.79 5.78 -5.40
C GLU A 20 7.94 7.05 -5.30
N LYS A 21 6.62 6.90 -5.10
CA LYS A 21 5.72 8.05 -4.93
C LYS A 21 5.88 8.77 -3.59
N ALA A 22 6.09 8.03 -2.51
CA ALA A 22 6.24 8.58 -1.18
C ALA A 22 7.63 9.18 -0.92
N LYS A 23 8.63 8.84 -1.75
CA LYS A 23 10.04 9.22 -1.58
C LYS A 23 10.59 8.86 -0.20
N MET A 24 10.14 7.73 0.34
CA MET A 24 10.50 7.23 1.67
C MET A 24 11.32 5.95 1.57
N GLY A 25 12.14 5.69 2.59
CA GLY A 25 12.95 4.48 2.66
C GLY A 25 12.10 3.21 2.77
N LYS A 26 12.63 2.09 2.27
CA LYS A 26 11.93 0.79 2.26
C LYS A 26 11.49 0.34 3.66
N GLY A 27 12.32 0.59 4.67
CA GLY A 27 11.99 0.30 6.07
C GLY A 27 10.76 1.08 6.53
N GLN A 28 10.73 2.39 6.30
CA GLN A 28 9.61 3.25 6.70
C GLN A 28 8.31 2.87 6.00
N ILE A 29 8.36 2.56 4.70
CA ILE A 29 7.18 2.11 3.94
C ILE A 29 6.69 0.75 4.44
N ASN A 30 7.58 -0.21 4.69
CA ASN A 30 7.17 -1.51 5.19
C ASN A 30 6.54 -1.42 6.59
N THR A 31 7.14 -0.65 7.50
CA THR A 31 6.59 -0.41 8.84
C THR A 31 5.22 0.27 8.75
N GLY A 32 5.11 1.35 7.95
CA GLY A 32 3.84 2.06 7.77
C GLY A 32 2.76 1.20 7.12
N LEU A 33 3.11 0.38 6.13
CA LEU A 33 2.17 -0.57 5.51
C LEU A 33 1.72 -1.63 6.51
N MET A 34 2.61 -2.16 7.36
CA MET A 34 2.23 -3.10 8.40
C MET A 34 1.26 -2.47 9.40
N GLU A 35 1.52 -1.26 9.88
CA GLU A 35 0.60 -0.56 10.78
C GLU A 35 -0.76 -0.29 10.12
N LEU A 36 -0.78 0.11 8.86
CA LEU A 36 -2.03 0.38 8.13
C LEU A 36 -2.82 -0.90 7.84
N ILE A 37 -2.13 -2.03 7.66
CA ILE A 37 -2.76 -3.35 7.56
C ILE A 37 -3.37 -3.76 8.89
N ASP A 38 -2.63 -3.58 9.99
CA ASP A 38 -3.10 -3.90 11.35
C ASP A 38 -4.34 -3.06 11.74
N LYS A 39 -4.34 -1.78 11.35
CA LYS A 39 -5.49 -0.88 11.52
C LYS A 39 -6.65 -1.16 10.57
N GLY A 40 -6.52 -2.09 9.64
CA GLY A 40 -7.55 -2.42 8.65
C GLY A 40 -7.76 -1.38 7.54
N VAL A 41 -6.90 -0.36 7.46
CA VAL A 41 -6.97 0.73 6.47
C VAL A 41 -6.38 0.32 5.11
N VAL A 42 -5.43 -0.62 5.10
CA VAL A 42 -4.80 -1.12 3.87
C VAL A 42 -4.94 -2.64 3.82
N LYS A 43 -5.38 -3.17 2.67
CA LYS A 43 -5.35 -4.60 2.39
C LYS A 43 -4.19 -4.95 1.47
N ARG A 44 -3.54 -6.08 1.79
CA ARG A 44 -2.51 -6.70 0.96
C ARG A 44 -3.12 -7.82 0.13
N ILE A 45 -2.94 -7.75 -1.18
CA ILE A 45 -3.33 -8.78 -2.14
C ILE A 45 -2.08 -9.44 -2.72
N ALA A 46 -2.08 -10.77 -2.79
CA ALA A 46 -1.04 -11.51 -3.51
C ALA A 46 -1.34 -11.48 -5.01
N LYS A 47 -0.54 -10.74 -5.80
CA LYS A 47 -0.54 -10.83 -7.27
C LYS A 47 0.66 -11.67 -7.74
N SER A 48 0.53 -12.29 -8.92
CA SER A 48 1.48 -13.29 -9.44
C SER A 48 2.94 -12.84 -9.55
N LYS A 49 3.22 -11.53 -9.63
CA LYS A 49 4.60 -11.00 -9.69
C LYS A 49 5.05 -10.24 -8.43
N ARG A 50 4.14 -9.56 -7.73
CA ARG A 50 4.44 -8.70 -6.57
C ARG A 50 3.21 -8.57 -5.68
N ALA A 51 3.40 -8.38 -4.38
CA ALA A 51 2.30 -8.00 -3.50
C ALA A 51 1.74 -6.63 -3.91
N GLY A 52 0.42 -6.53 -3.99
CA GLY A 52 -0.32 -5.29 -4.19
C GLY A 52 -0.91 -4.81 -2.87
N TYR A 53 -0.97 -3.49 -2.71
CA TYR A 53 -1.56 -2.83 -1.55
C TYR A 53 -2.61 -1.84 -2.04
N TYR A 54 -3.78 -1.87 -1.42
CA TYR A 54 -4.88 -0.96 -1.68
C TYR A 54 -5.55 -0.54 -0.37
N ILE A 55 -6.19 0.62 -0.39
CA ILE A 55 -6.95 1.15 0.74
C ILE A 55 -8.20 0.30 0.87
N ALA A 56 -8.31 -0.41 1.99
CA ALA A 56 -9.58 -0.95 2.45
C ALA A 56 -10.33 0.21 3.12
N GLU A 57 -11.65 0.29 2.90
CA GLU A 57 -12.45 1.46 3.29
C GLU A 57 -12.09 2.03 4.67
N PRO A 58 -12.10 3.36 4.81
CA PRO A 58 -11.86 3.99 6.11
C PRO A 58 -12.97 3.57 7.09
N ILE A 59 -12.55 3.23 8.32
CA ILE A 59 -13.42 3.18 9.49
C ILE A 59 -13.98 4.57 9.75
#